data_AF-A0A520XV56-F1
#
_entry.id   AF-A0A520XV56-F1
#
_cell.length_a   1.000
_cell.length_b   1.000
_cell.length_c   1.000
_cell.angle_alpha   90.00
_cell.angle_beta   90.00
_cell.angle_gamma   90.00
#
_symmetry.space_group_name_H-M   'P 1'
#
loop_
_entity.id
_entity.type
_entity.pdbx_description
1 polymer ?
#
loop_
_entity_poly.entity_id
_entity_poly.type
_entity_poly.pdbx_seq_one_letter_code
_entity_poly.pdbx_strand_id
1 'polypeptide(L)'
;MFNALSGVIPPELVQTAIEAGRTALRRLDDDDVPAKLRKVAAHQGGRLPVPLSKALIAALDDDEWLREKAIEELEVDDPAAEGPAGAAALFLLRPEGWEFELGRRVERLAQTKASGRVSELDGLVAEAKAREAEAKKRWQAAKRQIKDLERLRREEVEAVRAQLRELREADRVEDEEHARLVGELEEARSRAEAAHQKEIAAGETLKARLRKAENLRADVEKRVQSGGTAWGSGDPIALARHLDTLVRTVEADPALLEFTKPTRERAWKLPPGARPDDIAMEVEQVLRVCPEPEPLARVDVLRRELTQGRGVQLIRGLPVEALTATE
;
A
#
# COMPACT_ATOMS: atom_id res chain seq x y z
N MET A 1 -46.50 -43.19 -55.32
CA MET A 1 -45.20 -43.22 -54.65
C MET A 1 -44.86 -41.79 -54.20
N PHE A 2 -45.71 -41.16 -53.37
CA PHE A 2 -45.70 -39.69 -53.13
C PHE A 2 -45.72 -39.25 -51.63
N ASN A 3 -45.61 -40.16 -50.65
CA ASN A 3 -45.64 -39.82 -49.21
C ASN A 3 -44.35 -39.13 -48.66
N ALA A 4 -43.51 -38.53 -49.52
CA ALA A 4 -42.21 -38.00 -49.09
C ALA A 4 -42.22 -36.50 -48.72
N LEU A 5 -43.28 -35.75 -49.05
CA LEU A 5 -43.27 -34.29 -48.93
C LEU A 5 -43.77 -33.77 -47.58
N SER A 6 -44.62 -34.51 -46.85
CA SER A 6 -45.15 -34.11 -45.55
C SER A 6 -44.09 -33.91 -44.45
N GLY A 7 -42.91 -34.53 -44.61
CA GLY A 7 -41.76 -34.34 -43.71
C GLY A 7 -40.91 -33.11 -44.00
N VAL A 8 -41.01 -32.55 -45.22
CA VAL A 8 -40.10 -31.52 -45.75
C VAL A 8 -40.72 -30.12 -45.67
N ILE A 9 -42.04 -30.01 -45.65
CA ILE A 9 -42.73 -28.71 -45.60
C ILE A 9 -42.61 -28.11 -44.19
N PRO A 10 -41.94 -26.94 -44.03
CA PRO A 10 -41.87 -26.27 -42.75
C PRO A 10 -43.26 -25.73 -42.38
N PRO A 11 -43.75 -25.96 -41.14
CA PRO A 11 -45.10 -25.58 -40.74
C PRO A 11 -45.37 -24.07 -40.81
N GLU A 12 -44.30 -23.26 -40.76
CA GLU A 12 -44.37 -21.80 -40.86
C GLU A 12 -44.76 -21.32 -42.25
N LEU A 13 -44.45 -22.10 -43.29
CA LEU A 13 -44.79 -21.75 -44.67
C LEU A 13 -46.27 -22.01 -44.96
N VAL A 14 -46.85 -23.03 -44.33
CA VAL A 14 -48.25 -23.45 -44.52
C VAL A 14 -49.11 -23.18 -43.28
N GLN A 15 -48.70 -22.21 -42.44
CA GLN A 15 -49.38 -21.88 -41.19
C GLN A 15 -50.86 -21.51 -41.41
N THR A 16 -51.15 -20.78 -42.49
CA THR A 16 -52.53 -20.43 -42.86
C THR A 16 -53.36 -21.66 -43.25
N ALA A 17 -52.77 -22.66 -43.91
CA ALA A 17 -53.45 -23.92 -44.21
C ALA A 17 -53.70 -24.76 -42.94
N ILE A 18 -52.75 -24.74 -42.00
CA ILE A 18 -52.90 -25.37 -40.68
C ILE A 18 -54.04 -24.71 -39.89
N GLU A 19 -54.16 -23.39 -39.95
CA GLU A 19 -55.23 -22.64 -39.29
C GLU A 19 -56.59 -22.91 -39.92
N ALA A 20 -56.68 -22.90 -41.25
CA ALA A 20 -57.89 -23.27 -41.99
C ALA A 20 -58.32 -24.72 -41.68
N GLY A 21 -57.39 -25.68 -41.73
CA GLY A 21 -57.66 -27.07 -41.36
C GLY A 21 -58.07 -27.24 -39.90
N ARG A 22 -57.48 -26.49 -38.96
CA ARG A 22 -57.90 -26.51 -37.56
C ARG A 22 -59.31 -25.92 -37.39
N THR A 23 -59.62 -24.84 -38.09
CA THR A 23 -60.97 -24.22 -38.05
C THR A 23 -62.01 -25.18 -38.60
N ALA A 24 -61.72 -25.83 -39.73
CA ALA A 24 -62.56 -26.87 -40.30
C ALA A 24 -62.83 -28.01 -39.29
N LEU A 25 -61.77 -28.52 -38.65
CA LEU A 25 -61.90 -29.58 -37.64
C LEU A 25 -62.74 -29.19 -36.42
N ARG A 26 -62.76 -27.90 -36.05
CA ARG A 26 -63.55 -27.41 -34.91
C ARG A 26 -65.03 -27.22 -35.22
N ARG A 27 -65.41 -27.16 -36.50
CA ARG A 27 -66.83 -27.08 -36.91
C ARG A 27 -67.51 -28.45 -36.99
N LEU A 28 -66.72 -29.52 -36.94
CA LEU A 28 -67.20 -30.89 -36.93
C LEU A 28 -67.59 -31.32 -35.51
N ASP A 29 -68.54 -32.25 -35.42
CA ASP A 29 -68.86 -32.92 -34.16
C ASP A 29 -67.70 -33.83 -33.71
N ASP A 30 -67.57 -34.06 -32.41
CA ASP A 30 -66.46 -34.82 -31.81
C ASP A 30 -66.33 -36.26 -32.36
N ASP A 31 -67.46 -36.83 -32.80
CA ASP A 31 -67.54 -38.18 -33.37
C ASP A 31 -67.05 -38.22 -34.83
N ASP A 32 -67.14 -37.09 -35.55
CA ASP A 32 -66.71 -36.96 -36.95
C ASP A 32 -65.21 -36.63 -37.08
N VAL A 33 -64.58 -36.16 -36.00
CA VAL A 33 -63.14 -35.85 -35.98
C VAL A 33 -62.31 -37.14 -35.88
N PRO A 34 -61.41 -37.42 -36.86
CA PRO A 34 -60.53 -38.58 -36.80
C PRO A 34 -59.73 -38.63 -35.50
N ALA A 35 -59.63 -39.81 -34.88
CA ALA A 35 -59.02 -39.97 -33.54
C ALA A 35 -57.60 -39.38 -33.42
N LYS A 36 -56.82 -39.43 -34.51
CA LYS A 36 -55.45 -38.86 -34.57
C LYS A 36 -55.43 -37.33 -34.50
N LEU A 37 -56.51 -36.66 -34.92
CA LEU A 37 -56.64 -35.20 -35.03
C LEU A 37 -57.47 -34.57 -33.90
N ARG A 38 -58.12 -35.36 -33.04
CA ARG A 38 -58.87 -34.84 -31.88
C ARG A 38 -58.05 -33.88 -31.00
N LYS A 39 -56.76 -34.18 -30.81
CA LYS A 39 -55.83 -33.31 -30.07
C LYS A 39 -55.57 -31.96 -30.76
N VAL A 40 -55.65 -31.94 -32.09
CA VAL A 40 -55.49 -30.72 -32.90
C VAL A 40 -56.75 -29.85 -32.79
N ALA A 41 -57.94 -30.46 -32.87
CA ALA A 41 -59.22 -29.78 -32.72
C ALA A 41 -59.39 -29.17 -31.30
N ALA A 42 -59.08 -29.97 -30.27
CA ALA A 42 -59.19 -29.58 -28.86
C ALA A 42 -58.15 -28.54 -28.40
N HIS A 43 -57.06 -28.31 -29.17
CA HIS A 43 -56.02 -27.38 -28.77
C HIS A 43 -56.50 -25.93 -28.86
N GLN A 44 -56.61 -25.23 -27.72
CA GLN A 44 -57.12 -23.85 -27.65
C GLN A 44 -56.04 -22.76 -27.79
N GLY A 45 -54.75 -23.10 -27.73
CA GLY A 45 -53.67 -22.12 -27.89
C GLY A 45 -53.55 -21.57 -29.31
N GLY A 46 -52.91 -20.40 -29.46
CA GLY A 46 -52.72 -19.71 -30.73
C GLY A 46 -52.02 -20.58 -31.78
N ARG A 47 -50.71 -20.79 -31.63
CA ARG A 47 -49.90 -21.64 -32.52
C ARG A 47 -49.90 -23.09 -32.06
N LEU A 48 -50.12 -24.04 -32.98
CA LEU A 48 -50.03 -25.46 -32.68
C LEU A 48 -48.56 -25.86 -32.42
N PRO A 49 -48.29 -26.71 -31.41
CA PRO A 49 -46.99 -27.35 -31.25
C PRO A 49 -46.55 -28.06 -32.54
N VAL A 50 -45.24 -28.06 -32.82
CA VAL A 50 -44.69 -28.64 -34.06
C VAL A 50 -45.14 -30.09 -34.34
N PRO A 51 -45.21 -31.00 -33.34
CA PRO A 51 -45.67 -32.36 -33.59
C PRO A 51 -47.12 -32.43 -34.07
N LEU A 52 -48.00 -31.60 -33.49
CA LEU A 52 -49.42 -31.53 -33.87
C LEU A 52 -49.60 -30.85 -35.23
N SER A 53 -48.79 -29.83 -35.51
CA SER A 53 -48.75 -29.17 -36.82
C SER A 53 -48.36 -30.16 -37.92
N LYS A 54 -47.33 -30.97 -37.70
CA LYS A 54 -46.90 -32.02 -38.65
C LYS A 54 -47.97 -33.09 -38.85
N ALA A 55 -48.64 -33.51 -37.77
CA ALA A 55 -49.74 -34.47 -37.86
C ALA A 55 -50.91 -33.93 -38.68
N LEU A 56 -51.27 -32.65 -38.53
CA LEU A 56 -52.31 -32.02 -39.34
C LEU A 56 -51.87 -31.85 -40.79
N ILE A 57 -50.62 -31.45 -41.08
CA ILE A 57 -50.10 -31.35 -42.45
C ILE A 57 -50.17 -32.72 -43.14
N ALA A 58 -49.75 -33.79 -42.45
CA ALA A 58 -49.82 -35.15 -42.99
C ALA A 58 -51.28 -35.57 -43.27
N ALA A 59 -52.21 -35.26 -42.37
CA ALA A 59 -53.62 -35.55 -42.60
C ALA A 59 -54.22 -34.74 -43.76
N LEU A 60 -53.87 -33.45 -43.90
CA LEU A 60 -54.26 -32.65 -45.06
C LEU A 60 -53.64 -33.18 -46.37
N ASP A 61 -52.49 -33.86 -46.28
CA ASP A 61 -51.82 -34.49 -47.42
C ASP A 61 -52.47 -35.80 -47.84
N ASP A 62 -52.88 -36.62 -46.87
CA ASP A 62 -53.46 -37.95 -47.09
C ASP A 62 -54.99 -37.91 -47.32
N ASP A 63 -55.73 -37.05 -46.60
CA ASP A 63 -57.19 -37.02 -46.59
C ASP A 63 -57.75 -35.88 -47.47
N GLU A 64 -58.27 -36.23 -48.65
CA GLU A 64 -58.83 -35.26 -49.62
C GLU A 64 -60.03 -34.48 -49.06
N TRP A 65 -60.93 -35.17 -48.35
CA TRP A 65 -62.09 -34.53 -47.70
C TRP A 65 -61.68 -33.44 -46.70
N LEU A 66 -60.65 -33.69 -45.89
CA LEU A 66 -60.18 -32.71 -44.91
C LEU A 66 -59.57 -31.49 -45.61
N ARG A 67 -58.91 -31.72 -46.75
CA ARG A 67 -58.37 -30.66 -47.59
C ARG A 67 -59.46 -29.79 -48.20
N GLU A 68 -60.52 -30.38 -48.74
CA GLU A 68 -61.69 -29.63 -49.24
C GLU A 68 -62.30 -28.77 -48.14
N LYS A 69 -62.47 -29.32 -46.94
CA LYS A 69 -62.97 -28.55 -45.79
C LYS A 69 -62.02 -27.43 -45.38
N ALA A 70 -60.71 -27.65 -45.45
CA ALA A 70 -59.73 -26.60 -45.21
C ALA A 70 -59.74 -25.52 -46.31
N ILE A 71 -60.06 -25.87 -47.56
CA ILE A 71 -60.21 -24.91 -48.67
C ILE A 71 -61.45 -24.03 -48.42
N GLU A 72 -62.58 -24.59 -47.98
CA GLU A 72 -63.79 -23.83 -47.64
C GLU A 72 -63.53 -22.76 -46.55
N GLU A 73 -62.59 -23.01 -45.63
CA GLU A 73 -62.19 -22.07 -44.59
C GLU A 73 -61.10 -21.08 -45.02
N LEU A 74 -60.45 -21.30 -46.16
CA LEU A 74 -59.36 -20.46 -46.63
C LEU A 74 -59.95 -19.24 -47.34
N GLU A 75 -59.70 -18.04 -46.82
CA GLU A 75 -60.17 -16.80 -47.44
C GLU A 75 -59.36 -16.38 -48.69
N VAL A 76 -58.28 -17.08 -49.02
CA VAL A 76 -57.34 -16.73 -50.09
C VAL A 76 -57.27 -17.84 -51.13
N ASP A 77 -57.86 -17.58 -52.29
CA ASP A 77 -57.97 -18.54 -53.39
C ASP A 77 -56.82 -18.47 -54.42
N ASP A 78 -55.87 -17.54 -54.25
CA ASP A 78 -54.80 -17.34 -55.23
C ASP A 78 -53.50 -18.09 -54.85
N PRO A 79 -53.18 -19.24 -55.48
CA PRO A 79 -51.93 -19.96 -55.26
C PRO A 79 -50.70 -19.20 -55.80
N ALA A 80 -50.88 -18.17 -56.64
CA ALA A 80 -49.80 -17.33 -57.12
C ALA A 80 -49.39 -16.24 -56.13
N ALA A 81 -50.22 -15.94 -55.12
CA ALA A 81 -49.92 -14.92 -54.13
C ALA A 81 -48.58 -15.18 -53.42
N GLU A 82 -47.80 -14.12 -53.18
CA GLU A 82 -46.58 -14.23 -52.40
C GLU A 82 -46.86 -14.37 -50.91
N GLY A 83 -45.96 -15.04 -50.18
CA GLY A 83 -46.06 -15.19 -48.73
C GLY A 83 -46.86 -16.41 -48.24
N PRO A 84 -47.25 -16.41 -46.95
CA PRO A 84 -47.83 -17.58 -46.28
C PRO A 84 -49.20 -17.99 -46.82
N ALA A 85 -50.04 -17.02 -47.18
CA ALA A 85 -51.39 -17.27 -47.69
C ALA A 85 -51.35 -17.97 -49.05
N GLY A 86 -50.51 -17.51 -49.98
CA GLY A 86 -50.36 -18.19 -51.27
C GLY A 86 -49.65 -19.54 -51.16
N ALA A 87 -48.76 -19.74 -50.17
CA ALA A 87 -48.17 -21.06 -49.93
C ALA A 87 -49.18 -22.06 -49.34
N ALA A 88 -50.10 -21.57 -48.51
CA ALA A 88 -51.24 -22.34 -48.01
C ALA A 88 -52.21 -22.70 -49.15
N ALA A 89 -52.59 -21.73 -50.00
CA ALA A 89 -53.42 -21.96 -51.17
C ALA A 89 -52.77 -22.96 -52.14
N LEU A 90 -51.46 -22.83 -52.40
CA LEU A 90 -50.70 -23.76 -53.25
C LEU A 90 -50.69 -25.20 -52.70
N PHE A 91 -50.56 -25.36 -51.38
CA PHE A 91 -50.57 -26.68 -50.72
C PHE A 91 -51.96 -27.34 -50.73
N LEU A 92 -53.02 -26.55 -50.56
CA LEU A 92 -54.39 -27.05 -50.49
C LEU A 92 -55.01 -27.29 -51.89
N LEU A 93 -54.88 -26.34 -52.83
CA LEU A 93 -55.49 -26.42 -54.16
C LEU A 93 -54.74 -27.35 -55.14
N ARG A 94 -53.44 -27.56 -54.92
CA ARG A 94 -52.57 -28.44 -55.72
C ARG A 94 -52.71 -28.29 -57.24
N PRO A 95 -52.60 -27.06 -57.79
CA PRO A 95 -52.55 -26.87 -59.24
C PRO A 95 -51.37 -27.64 -59.85
N GLU A 96 -51.40 -27.87 -61.16
CA GLU A 96 -50.30 -28.56 -61.85
C GLU A 96 -48.94 -27.87 -61.55
N GLY A 97 -47.95 -28.66 -61.12
CA GLY A 97 -46.63 -28.15 -60.74
C GLY A 97 -46.51 -27.56 -59.32
N TRP A 98 -47.54 -27.68 -58.47
CA TRP A 98 -47.54 -27.13 -57.12
C TRP A 98 -46.35 -27.57 -56.24
N GLU A 99 -45.91 -28.83 -56.36
CA GLU A 99 -44.78 -29.37 -55.58
C GLU A 99 -43.48 -28.60 -55.84
N PHE A 100 -43.24 -28.26 -57.11
CA PHE A 100 -42.05 -27.55 -57.53
C PHE A 100 -42.06 -26.10 -57.03
N GLU A 101 -43.20 -25.42 -57.16
CA GLU A 101 -43.35 -24.04 -56.68
C GLU A 101 -43.32 -23.96 -55.14
N LEU A 102 -43.92 -24.93 -54.44
CA LEU A 102 -43.82 -25.02 -52.99
C LEU A 102 -42.39 -25.32 -52.56
N GLY A 103 -41.69 -26.21 -53.25
CA GLY A 103 -40.26 -26.49 -53.06
C GLY A 103 -39.40 -25.25 -53.19
N ARG A 104 -39.61 -24.43 -54.24
CA ARG A 104 -38.94 -23.13 -54.41
C ARG A 104 -39.22 -22.16 -53.26
N ARG A 105 -40.44 -22.14 -52.73
CA ARG A 105 -40.79 -21.30 -51.56
C ARG A 105 -40.09 -21.80 -50.29
N VAL A 106 -40.00 -23.12 -50.09
CA VAL A 106 -39.26 -23.72 -48.97
C VAL A 106 -37.77 -23.37 -49.06
N GLU A 107 -37.17 -23.49 -50.24
CA GLU A 107 -35.76 -23.16 -50.47
C GLU A 107 -35.47 -21.67 -50.20
N ARG A 108 -36.31 -20.76 -50.71
CA ARG A 108 -36.19 -19.32 -50.43
C ARG A 108 -36.30 -19.01 -48.93
N LEU A 109 -37.24 -19.65 -48.23
CA LEU A 109 -37.38 -19.48 -46.78
C LEU A 109 -36.14 -19.99 -46.03
N ALA A 110 -35.62 -21.15 -46.42
CA ALA A 110 -34.41 -21.73 -45.84
C ALA A 110 -33.19 -20.83 -46.07
N GLN A 111 -33.03 -20.31 -47.30
CA GLN A 111 -31.96 -19.38 -47.65
C GLN A 111 -32.04 -18.08 -46.84
N THR A 112 -33.23 -17.50 -46.73
CA THR A 112 -33.45 -16.24 -45.97
C THR A 112 -33.14 -16.43 -44.48
N LYS A 113 -33.53 -17.57 -43.91
CA LYS A 113 -33.20 -17.91 -42.51
C LYS A 113 -31.70 -18.15 -42.32
N ALA A 114 -31.08 -18.86 -43.26
CA ALA A 114 -29.64 -19.10 -43.22
C ALA A 114 -28.87 -17.77 -43.30
N SER A 115 -29.22 -16.89 -44.23
CA SER A 115 -28.58 -15.56 -44.36
C SER A 115 -28.82 -14.69 -43.13
N GLY A 116 -30.03 -14.70 -42.56
CA GLY A 116 -30.33 -13.99 -41.32
C GLY A 116 -29.48 -14.48 -40.15
N ARG A 117 -29.35 -15.81 -40.00
CA ARG A 117 -28.52 -16.41 -38.95
C ARG A 117 -27.03 -16.16 -39.14
N VAL A 118 -26.54 -16.16 -40.38
CA VAL A 118 -25.16 -15.78 -40.68
C VAL A 118 -24.93 -14.32 -40.29
N SER A 119 -25.82 -13.41 -40.66
CA SER A 119 -25.72 -11.99 -40.28
C SER A 119 -25.76 -11.78 -38.77
N GLU A 120 -26.59 -12.52 -38.04
CA GLU A 120 -26.65 -12.48 -36.58
C GLU A 120 -25.34 -12.97 -35.95
N LEU A 121 -24.82 -14.11 -36.42
CA LEU A 121 -23.55 -14.66 -35.97
C LEU A 121 -22.38 -13.73 -36.28
N ASP A 122 -22.36 -13.10 -37.46
CA ASP A 122 -21.34 -12.11 -37.82
C ASP A 122 -21.40 -10.89 -36.89
N GLY A 123 -22.60 -10.44 -36.51
CA GLY A 123 -22.81 -9.40 -35.51
C GLY A 123 -22.24 -9.78 -34.14
N LEU A 124 -22.54 -10.99 -33.66
CA LEU A 124 -22.02 -11.50 -32.38
C LEU A 124 -20.49 -11.64 -32.40
N VAL A 125 -19.91 -12.11 -33.52
CA VAL A 125 -18.46 -12.22 -33.69
C VAL A 125 -17.80 -10.83 -33.70
N ALA A 126 -18.41 -9.85 -34.37
CA ALA A 126 -17.91 -8.47 -34.38
C ALA A 126 -17.94 -7.85 -32.97
N GLU A 127 -19.03 -8.04 -32.23
CA GLU A 127 -19.15 -7.57 -30.85
C GLU A 127 -18.13 -8.24 -29.92
N ALA A 128 -17.95 -9.57 -30.03
CA ALA A 128 -16.96 -10.30 -29.25
C ALA A 128 -15.53 -9.79 -29.53
N LYS A 129 -15.19 -9.54 -30.79
CA LYS A 129 -13.89 -8.96 -31.18
C LYS A 129 -13.70 -7.55 -30.63
N ALA A 130 -14.75 -6.73 -30.62
CA ALA A 130 -14.69 -5.39 -30.03
C ALA A 130 -14.43 -5.45 -28.51
N ARG A 131 -15.13 -6.33 -27.80
CA ARG A 131 -14.91 -6.56 -26.36
C ARG A 131 -13.50 -7.06 -26.06
N GLU A 132 -12.97 -7.98 -26.88
CA GLU A 132 -11.58 -8.46 -26.76
C GLU A 132 -10.57 -7.32 -26.95
N ALA A 133 -10.76 -6.49 -27.98
CA ALA A 133 -9.88 -5.36 -28.27
C ALA A 133 -9.88 -4.33 -27.12
N GLU A 134 -11.03 -4.05 -26.53
CA GLU A 134 -11.14 -3.18 -25.35
C GLU A 134 -10.47 -3.79 -24.11
N ALA A 135 -10.71 -5.06 -23.84
CA ALA A 135 -10.07 -5.78 -22.73
C ALA A 135 -8.54 -5.76 -22.88
N LYS A 136 -8.03 -5.96 -24.10
CA LYS A 136 -6.60 -5.88 -24.40
C LYS A 136 -6.04 -4.47 -24.16
N LYS A 137 -6.75 -3.42 -24.56
CA LYS A 137 -6.37 -2.03 -24.27
C LYS A 137 -6.31 -1.77 -22.76
N ARG A 138 -7.32 -2.21 -22.00
CA ARG A 138 -7.36 -2.08 -20.54
C ARG A 138 -6.21 -2.83 -19.87
N TRP A 139 -5.93 -4.06 -20.31
CA TRP A 139 -4.80 -4.84 -19.80
C TRP A 139 -3.45 -4.16 -20.09
N GLN A 140 -3.25 -3.62 -21.29
CA GLN A 140 -2.02 -2.90 -21.62
C GLN A 140 -1.86 -1.62 -20.78
N ALA A 141 -2.94 -0.88 -20.54
CA ALA A 141 -2.93 0.30 -19.68
C ALA A 141 -2.57 -0.08 -18.23
N ALA A 142 -3.23 -1.08 -17.67
CA ALA A 142 -2.93 -1.59 -16.32
C ALA A 142 -1.47 -2.08 -16.21
N LYS A 143 -0.96 -2.78 -17.23
CA LYS A 143 0.44 -3.23 -17.28
C LYS A 143 1.43 -2.07 -17.26
N ARG A 144 1.13 -0.96 -17.93
CA ARG A 144 1.96 0.26 -17.88
C ARG A 144 1.93 0.89 -16.49
N GLN A 145 0.74 1.04 -15.91
CA GLN A 145 0.58 1.56 -14.55
C GLN A 145 1.36 0.73 -13.51
N ILE A 146 1.31 -0.60 -13.60
CA ILE A 146 2.08 -1.48 -12.71
C ILE A 146 3.58 -1.21 -12.85
N LYS A 147 4.09 -1.11 -14.09
CA LYS A 147 5.51 -0.80 -14.32
C LYS A 147 5.92 0.57 -13.78
N ASP A 148 5.06 1.57 -13.94
CA ASP A 148 5.33 2.91 -13.43
C ASP A 148 5.36 2.93 -11.90
N LEU A 149 4.42 2.23 -11.24
CA LEU A 149 4.40 2.06 -9.78
C LEU A 149 5.61 1.28 -9.27
N GLU A 150 6.03 0.22 -9.99
CA GLU A 150 7.25 -0.51 -9.65
C GLU A 150 8.50 0.36 -9.76
N ARG A 151 8.58 1.25 -10.76
CA ARG A 151 9.68 2.20 -10.89
C ARG A 151 9.69 3.19 -9.73
N LEU A 152 8.56 3.82 -9.42
CA LEU A 152 8.44 4.75 -8.29
C LEU A 152 8.83 4.09 -6.97
N ARG A 153 8.35 2.88 -6.72
CA ARG A 153 8.72 2.12 -5.52
C ARG A 153 10.23 1.83 -5.44
N ARG A 154 10.89 1.56 -6.56
CA ARG A 154 12.35 1.36 -6.58
C ARG A 154 13.08 2.66 -6.26
N GLU A 155 12.63 3.77 -6.82
CA GLU A 155 13.19 5.11 -6.55
C GLU A 155 13.05 5.47 -5.07
N GLU A 156 11.87 5.24 -4.47
CA GLU A 156 11.64 5.44 -3.03
C GLU A 156 12.55 4.56 -2.15
N VAL A 157 12.69 3.28 -2.50
CA VAL A 157 13.56 2.36 -1.76
C VAL A 157 15.03 2.80 -1.84
N GLU A 158 15.49 3.23 -3.01
CA GLU A 158 16.86 3.74 -3.17
C GLU A 158 17.07 5.07 -2.43
N ALA A 159 16.07 5.95 -2.40
CA ALA A 159 16.11 7.18 -1.61
C ALA A 159 16.23 6.89 -0.10
N VAL A 160 15.40 5.98 0.42
CA VAL A 160 15.47 5.54 1.83
C VAL A 160 16.83 4.88 2.13
N ARG A 161 17.36 4.07 1.21
CA ARG A 161 18.70 3.48 1.36
C ARG A 161 19.82 4.51 1.34
N ALA A 162 19.68 5.59 0.58
CA ALA A 162 20.64 6.70 0.59
C ALA A 162 20.59 7.44 1.93
N GLN A 163 19.39 7.78 2.42
CA GLN A 163 19.20 8.42 3.73
C GLN A 163 19.76 7.56 4.88
N LEU A 164 19.53 6.25 4.86
CA LEU A 164 20.10 5.34 5.86
C LEU A 164 21.63 5.25 5.81
N ARG A 165 22.25 5.45 4.63
CA ARG A 165 23.71 5.51 4.52
C ARG A 165 24.25 6.80 5.11
N GLU A 166 23.63 7.92 4.77
CA GLU A 166 23.98 9.24 5.29
C GLU A 166 23.88 9.29 6.82
N LEU A 167 22.78 8.79 7.40
CA LEU A 167 22.62 8.69 8.85
C LEU A 167 23.71 7.83 9.51
N ARG A 168 24.06 6.69 8.91
CA ARG A 168 25.14 5.84 9.44
C ARG A 168 26.52 6.48 9.32
N GLU A 169 26.74 7.30 8.30
CA GLU A 169 27.99 8.05 8.17
C GLU A 169 28.05 9.18 9.20
N ALA A 170 26.94 9.87 9.45
CA ALA A 170 26.84 10.85 10.53
C ALA A 170 27.08 10.22 11.91
N ASP A 171 26.40 9.10 12.23
CA ASP A 171 26.60 8.37 13.49
C ASP A 171 28.08 7.97 13.67
N ARG A 172 28.75 7.53 12.59
CA ARG A 172 30.19 7.18 12.66
C ARG A 172 31.07 8.39 12.95
N VAL A 173 30.79 9.54 12.35
CA VAL A 173 31.54 10.77 12.60
C VAL A 173 31.34 11.22 14.05
N GLU A 174 30.10 11.17 14.55
CA GLU A 174 29.79 11.47 15.95
C GLU A 174 30.51 10.49 16.90
N ASP A 175 30.50 9.19 16.63
CA ASP A 175 31.23 8.18 17.41
C ASP A 175 32.75 8.45 17.42
N GLU A 176 33.34 8.84 16.28
CA GLU A 176 34.75 9.21 16.19
C GLU A 176 35.09 10.48 16.98
N GLU A 177 34.24 11.51 16.92
CA GLU A 177 34.40 12.72 17.71
C GLU A 177 34.25 12.45 19.21
N HIS A 178 33.25 11.65 19.60
CA HIS A 178 33.08 11.19 20.97
C HIS A 178 34.31 10.43 21.47
N ALA A 179 34.85 9.51 20.67
CA ALA A 179 36.07 8.77 21.03
C ALA A 179 37.28 9.70 21.21
N ARG A 180 37.43 10.73 20.35
CA ARG A 180 38.49 11.74 20.50
C ARG A 180 38.34 12.54 21.78
N LEU A 181 37.14 13.06 22.06
CA LEU A 181 36.87 13.84 23.27
C LEU A 181 37.08 13.02 24.55
N VAL A 182 36.67 11.75 24.56
CA VAL A 182 36.93 10.84 25.67
C VAL A 182 38.43 10.67 25.87
N GLY A 183 39.20 10.45 24.80
CA GLY A 183 40.66 10.39 24.86
C GLY A 183 41.30 11.67 25.43
N GLU A 184 40.87 12.85 24.97
CA GLU A 184 41.36 14.14 25.48
C GLU A 184 41.02 14.34 26.97
N LEU A 185 39.84 13.92 27.41
CA LEU A 185 39.42 13.97 28.81
C LEU A 185 40.25 13.01 29.68
N GLU A 186 40.53 11.80 29.21
CA GLU A 186 41.40 10.84 29.89
C GLU A 186 42.83 11.37 30.01
N GLU A 187 43.37 12.00 28.96
CA GLU A 187 44.68 12.65 28.99
C GLU A 187 44.71 13.86 29.95
N ALA A 188 43.67 14.71 29.93
CA ALA A 188 43.55 15.82 30.87
C ALA A 188 43.45 15.32 32.32
N ARG A 189 42.68 14.26 32.54
CA ARG A 189 42.56 13.60 33.85
C ARG A 189 43.91 13.05 34.32
N SER A 190 44.64 12.33 33.48
CA SER A 190 45.96 11.78 33.85
C SER A 190 46.96 12.89 34.19
N ARG A 191 46.95 14.00 33.43
CA ARG A 191 47.76 15.19 33.72
C ARG A 191 47.39 15.83 35.06
N ALA A 192 46.09 15.96 35.35
CA ALA A 192 45.60 16.49 36.61
C ALA A 192 45.97 15.58 37.80
N GLU A 193 45.81 14.26 37.67
CA GLU A 193 46.21 13.28 38.67
C GLU A 193 47.72 13.32 38.93
N ALA A 194 48.55 13.41 37.88
CA ALA A 194 50.00 13.56 38.01
C ALA A 194 50.41 14.89 38.66
N ALA A 195 49.72 15.99 38.35
CA ALA A 195 49.95 17.28 39.01
C ALA A 195 49.59 17.21 40.50
N HIS A 196 48.45 16.61 40.83
CA HIS A 196 48.02 16.42 42.22
C HIS A 196 49.01 15.54 43.02
N GLN A 197 49.52 14.46 42.43
CA GLN A 197 50.56 13.64 43.06
C GLN A 197 51.85 14.42 43.32
N LYS A 198 52.26 15.30 42.39
CA LYS A 198 53.41 16.19 42.60
C LYS A 198 53.17 17.17 43.75
N GLU A 199 51.97 17.72 43.87
CA GLU A 199 51.60 18.59 44.99
C GLU A 199 51.60 17.84 46.33
N ILE A 200 51.08 16.61 46.37
CA ILE A 200 51.15 15.76 47.57
C ILE A 200 52.61 15.53 47.97
N ALA A 201 53.45 15.11 47.03
CA ALA A 201 54.88 14.86 47.29
C ALA A 201 55.60 16.13 47.75
N ALA A 202 55.33 17.28 47.13
CA ALA A 202 55.85 18.57 47.57
C ALA A 202 55.38 18.91 49.00
N GLY A 203 54.10 18.71 49.30
CA GLY A 203 53.53 18.87 50.64
C GLY A 203 54.18 17.97 51.68
N GLU A 204 54.48 16.71 51.35
CA GLU A 204 55.21 15.79 52.23
C GLU A 204 56.65 16.24 52.47
N THR A 205 57.35 16.71 51.44
CA THR A 205 58.70 17.25 51.60
C THR A 205 58.72 18.50 52.49
N LEU A 206 57.72 19.38 52.36
CA LEU A 206 57.54 20.54 53.23
C LEU A 206 57.24 20.13 54.67
N LYS A 207 56.35 19.15 54.89
CA LYS A 207 56.10 18.58 56.23
C LYS A 207 57.37 17.98 56.85
N ALA A 208 58.18 17.27 56.07
CA ALA A 208 59.45 16.70 56.53
C ALA A 208 60.45 17.81 56.91
N ARG A 209 60.54 18.89 56.12
CA ARG A 209 61.37 20.07 56.44
C ARG A 209 60.89 20.78 57.70
N LEU A 210 59.57 20.97 57.87
CA LEU A 210 59.00 21.54 59.08
C LEU A 210 59.30 20.69 60.31
N ARG A 211 59.10 19.37 60.25
CA ARG A 211 59.49 18.45 61.34
C ARG A 211 60.97 18.53 61.68
N LYS A 212 61.84 18.64 60.67
CA LYS A 212 63.28 18.82 60.90
C LYS A 212 63.57 20.15 61.60
N ALA A 213 62.92 21.23 61.20
CA ALA A 213 63.05 22.54 61.84
C ALA A 213 62.51 22.53 63.29
N GLU A 214 61.38 21.87 63.54
CA GLU A 214 60.83 21.66 64.88
C GLU A 214 61.78 20.85 65.77
N ASN A 215 62.35 19.75 65.27
CA ASN A 215 63.33 18.96 65.99
C ASN A 215 64.61 19.77 66.29
N LEU A 216 65.12 20.52 65.32
CA LEU A 216 66.26 21.42 65.52
C LEU A 216 65.96 22.49 66.57
N ARG A 217 64.74 23.05 66.58
CA ARG A 217 64.29 23.99 67.60
C ARG A 217 64.24 23.33 68.98
N ALA A 218 63.67 22.13 69.08
CA ALA A 218 63.63 21.37 70.34
C ALA A 218 65.04 21.00 70.85
N ASP A 219 65.98 20.68 69.96
CA ASP A 219 67.38 20.42 70.32
C ASP A 219 68.10 21.67 70.81
N VAL A 220 67.87 22.83 70.18
CA VAL A 220 68.39 24.12 70.63
C VAL A 220 67.79 24.47 72.00
N GLU A 221 66.48 24.28 72.18
CA GLU A 221 65.78 24.56 73.44
C GLU A 221 66.27 23.65 74.57
N LYS A 222 66.52 22.36 74.30
CA LYS A 222 67.17 21.44 75.26
C LYS A 222 68.58 21.86 75.62
N ARG A 223 69.39 22.33 74.66
CA ARG A 223 70.76 22.83 74.93
C ARG A 223 70.76 24.08 75.79
N VAL A 224 69.78 24.96 75.61
CA VAL A 224 69.58 26.16 76.45
C VAL A 224 69.15 25.75 77.87
N GLN A 225 68.26 24.77 78.01
CA GLN A 225 67.81 24.28 79.32
C GLN A 225 68.89 23.49 80.07
N SER A 226 69.82 22.80 79.38
CA SER A 226 70.93 22.07 80.01
C SER A 226 72.13 22.95 80.41
N GLY A 227 71.96 24.27 80.47
CA GLY A 227 72.97 25.21 80.97
C GLY A 227 74.06 25.59 79.96
N GLY A 228 73.90 25.22 78.68
CA GLY A 228 74.76 25.72 77.60
C GLY A 228 74.23 27.06 77.10
N THR A 229 75.03 28.12 77.19
CA THR A 229 74.72 29.38 76.49
C THR A 229 74.67 29.09 74.99
N ALA A 230 73.49 29.26 74.37
CA ALA A 230 73.30 29.15 72.91
C ALA A 230 74.12 30.19 72.09
N TRP A 231 74.88 31.05 72.78
CA TRP A 231 75.79 32.05 72.24
C TRP A 231 77.21 31.77 72.79
N GLY A 232 77.76 30.63 72.41
CA GLY A 232 79.07 30.18 72.85
C GLY A 232 80.22 30.76 72.02
N SER A 233 80.74 31.90 72.48
CA SER A 233 82.08 32.48 72.30
C SER A 233 82.06 33.91 71.75
N GLY A 234 82.65 34.83 72.51
CA GLY A 234 82.82 36.24 72.17
C GLY A 234 83.85 36.48 71.08
N ASP A 235 83.73 35.76 69.95
CA ASP A 235 84.51 36.03 68.75
C ASP A 235 83.63 36.76 67.71
N PRO A 236 83.75 38.10 67.58
CA PRO A 236 82.96 38.89 66.64
C PRO A 236 83.19 38.50 65.17
N ILE A 237 84.31 37.84 64.84
CA ILE A 237 84.62 37.41 63.48
C ILE A 237 83.80 36.17 63.09
N ALA A 238 83.53 35.27 64.06
CA ALA A 238 82.68 34.11 63.84
C ALA A 238 81.21 34.51 63.59
N LEU A 239 80.74 35.53 64.33
CA LEU A 239 79.40 36.11 64.12
C LEU A 239 79.25 36.75 62.73
N ALA A 240 80.25 37.53 62.30
CA ALA A 240 80.25 38.14 60.96
C ALA A 240 80.22 37.08 59.84
N ARG A 241 81.01 36.00 59.96
CA ARG A 241 80.99 34.90 58.98
C ARG A 241 79.65 34.16 58.94
N HIS A 242 78.98 34.02 60.08
CA HIS A 242 77.67 33.37 60.12
C HIS A 242 76.58 34.25 59.51
N LEU A 243 76.63 35.57 59.73
CA LEU A 243 75.76 36.53 59.07
C LEU A 243 76.01 36.59 57.56
N ASP A 244 77.26 36.56 57.09
CA ASP A 244 77.60 36.46 55.66
C ASP A 244 77.11 35.15 55.04
N THR A 245 77.12 34.05 55.80
CA THR A 245 76.58 32.77 55.35
C THR A 245 75.06 32.83 55.23
N LEU A 246 74.38 33.48 56.17
CA LEU A 246 72.93 33.68 56.13
C LEU A 246 72.52 34.58 54.95
N VAL A 247 73.24 35.67 54.71
CA VAL A 247 73.02 36.55 53.55
C VAL A 247 73.22 35.78 52.24
N ARG A 248 74.29 34.98 52.12
CA ARG A 248 74.51 34.12 50.95
C ARG A 248 73.44 33.07 50.74
N THR A 249 72.90 32.48 51.81
CA THR A 249 71.79 31.52 51.67
C THR A 249 70.48 32.17 51.25
N VAL A 250 70.27 33.46 51.58
CA VAL A 250 69.12 34.24 51.13
C VAL A 250 69.30 34.74 49.70
N GLU A 251 70.53 35.08 49.28
CA GLU A 251 70.84 35.48 47.89
C GLU A 251 70.86 34.31 46.90
N ALA A 252 71.23 33.11 47.34
CA ALA A 252 71.31 31.91 46.49
C ALA A 252 69.94 31.31 46.11
N ASP A 253 68.86 31.73 46.78
CA ASP A 253 67.52 31.22 46.51
C ASP A 253 66.50 32.38 46.46
N PRO A 254 66.45 33.14 45.34
CA PRO A 254 65.55 34.29 45.20
C PRO A 254 64.06 33.91 45.30
N ALA A 255 63.71 32.62 45.22
CA ALA A 255 62.35 32.11 45.41
C ALA A 255 61.82 32.30 46.86
N LEU A 256 62.70 32.51 47.85
CA LEU A 256 62.29 32.80 49.23
C LEU A 256 61.78 34.23 49.45
N LEU A 257 62.02 35.15 48.50
CA LEU A 257 61.55 36.54 48.53
C LEU A 257 60.26 36.78 47.72
N GLU A 258 59.76 35.79 46.98
CA GLU A 258 58.54 35.93 46.16
C GLU A 258 57.22 35.70 46.91
N PHE A 259 57.27 35.53 48.24
CA PHE A 259 56.07 35.57 49.08
C PHE A 259 55.65 37.02 49.35
N THR A 260 55.02 37.65 48.34
CA THR A 260 53.90 38.63 48.46
C THR A 260 53.71 39.41 47.15
N LYS A 261 53.05 38.78 46.17
CA LYS A 261 52.09 39.51 45.34
C LYS A 261 50.82 38.67 45.22
N PRO A 262 49.69 39.08 45.83
CA PRO A 262 48.42 38.54 45.39
C PRO A 262 48.22 38.99 43.95
N THR A 263 48.21 38.06 43.00
CA THR A 263 47.80 38.33 41.62
C THR A 263 46.29 38.59 41.59
N ARG A 264 45.87 39.72 42.18
CA ARG A 264 44.59 40.35 41.90
C ARG A 264 44.84 41.29 40.74
N GLU A 265 44.43 40.83 39.56
CA GLU A 265 43.83 41.62 38.47
C GLU A 265 43.74 40.73 37.21
N ARG A 266 42.89 39.69 37.26
CA ARG A 266 42.20 39.29 36.02
C ARG A 266 41.07 40.31 35.86
N ALA A 267 41.33 41.37 35.11
CA ALA A 267 40.26 42.20 34.59
C ALA A 267 39.45 41.35 33.61
N TRP A 268 38.33 40.80 34.08
CA TRP A 268 37.29 40.24 33.22
C TRP A 268 36.75 41.40 32.39
N LYS A 269 37.27 41.57 31.16
CA LYS A 269 36.71 42.53 30.21
C LYS A 269 35.41 41.94 29.67
N LEU A 270 34.29 42.53 30.08
CA LEU A 270 33.01 42.30 29.44
C LEU A 270 33.10 42.79 27.99
N PRO A 271 32.52 42.06 27.01
CA PRO A 271 32.43 42.53 25.63
C PRO A 271 31.68 43.88 25.59
N PRO A 272 32.05 44.79 24.68
CA PRO A 272 31.45 46.12 24.62
C PRO A 272 29.95 46.01 24.31
N GLY A 273 29.09 46.37 25.29
CA GLY A 273 27.63 46.38 25.14
C GLY A 273 26.83 45.78 26.29
N ALA A 274 27.45 44.98 27.18
CA ALA A 274 26.74 44.36 28.31
C ALA A 274 26.64 45.32 29.51
N ARG A 275 25.42 45.67 29.94
CA ARG A 275 25.19 46.42 31.18
C ARG A 275 25.14 45.45 32.37
N PRO A 276 25.58 45.87 33.59
CA PRO A 276 25.63 44.99 34.77
C PRO A 276 24.28 44.43 35.22
N ASP A 277 23.16 45.00 34.76
CA ASP A 277 21.80 44.62 35.17
C ASP A 277 21.18 43.50 34.30
N ASP A 278 21.80 43.10 33.19
CA ASP A 278 21.24 42.08 32.28
C ASP A 278 21.59 40.63 32.69
N ILE A 279 22.63 40.44 33.52
CA ILE A 279 23.12 39.12 33.97
C ILE A 279 22.14 38.47 34.97
N ALA A 280 21.36 39.28 35.71
CA ALA A 280 20.31 38.75 36.58
C ALA A 280 19.12 38.18 35.77
N MET A 281 18.90 38.65 34.54
CA MET A 281 17.81 38.18 33.68
C MET A 281 18.18 36.94 32.85
N GLU A 282 19.44 36.80 32.42
CA GLU A 282 19.87 35.63 31.64
C GLU A 282 19.96 34.33 32.48
N VAL A 283 20.29 34.43 33.78
CA VAL A 283 20.28 33.25 34.67
C VAL A 283 18.85 32.77 34.96
N GLU A 284 17.86 33.67 34.95
CA GLU A 284 16.44 33.31 35.12
C GLU A 284 15.81 32.78 33.82
N GLN A 285 16.32 33.20 32.64
CA GLN A 285 15.87 32.67 31.34
C GLN A 285 16.46 31.29 31.01
N VAL A 286 17.70 30.99 31.40
CA VAL A 286 18.31 29.65 31.23
C VAL A 286 17.68 28.61 32.17
N LEU A 287 17.16 29.03 33.33
CA LEU A 287 16.39 28.15 34.24
C LEU A 287 14.90 28.03 33.90
N ARG A 288 14.38 28.81 32.94
CA ARG A 288 12.97 28.73 32.46
C ARG A 288 12.78 27.94 31.15
N VAL A 289 13.87 27.47 30.52
CA VAL A 289 13.81 26.57 29.36
C VAL A 289 14.27 25.17 29.78
N CYS A 290 13.66 24.63 30.82
CA CYS A 290 13.51 23.19 30.96
C CYS A 290 12.06 22.87 30.61
N PRO A 291 11.76 22.26 29.45
CA PRO A 291 10.47 21.61 29.30
C PRO A 291 10.39 20.53 30.38
N GLU A 292 9.28 20.53 31.14
CA GLU A 292 8.95 19.44 32.05
C GLU A 292 9.11 18.09 31.32
N PRO A 293 9.64 17.04 31.97
CA PRO A 293 9.59 15.71 31.39
C PRO A 293 8.12 15.31 31.28
N GLU A 294 7.56 15.35 30.07
CA GLU A 294 6.27 14.72 29.79
C GLU A 294 6.34 13.27 30.30
N PRO A 295 5.39 12.83 31.12
CA PRO A 295 5.40 11.46 31.60
C PRO A 295 5.31 10.50 30.42
N LEU A 296 6.08 9.42 30.50
CA LEU A 296 6.18 8.26 29.60
C LEU A 296 4.85 7.50 29.38
N ALA A 297 3.73 8.20 29.17
CA ALA A 297 2.39 7.63 28.98
C ALA A 297 2.07 7.33 27.50
N ARG A 298 2.94 7.65 26.54
CA ARG A 298 2.70 7.40 25.10
C ARG A 298 3.41 6.17 24.52
N VAL A 299 4.36 5.57 25.23
CA VAL A 299 5.04 4.34 24.73
C VAL A 299 4.29 3.06 25.12
N ASP A 300 3.48 3.09 26.19
CA ASP A 300 2.67 1.93 26.60
C ASP A 300 1.36 1.75 25.82
N VAL A 301 0.90 2.79 25.10
CA VAL A 301 -0.31 2.70 24.26
C VAL A 301 0.00 1.97 22.95
N LEU A 302 1.16 2.23 22.32
CA LEU A 302 1.55 1.54 21.09
C LEU A 302 2.02 0.10 21.34
N ARG A 303 2.49 -0.24 22.55
CA ARG A 303 2.89 -1.61 22.90
C ARG A 303 1.70 -2.50 23.30
N ARG A 304 0.58 -1.93 23.77
CA ARG A 304 -0.68 -2.66 24.03
C ARG A 304 -1.49 -2.95 22.77
N GLU A 305 -1.45 -2.10 21.76
CA GLU A 305 -2.20 -2.35 20.52
C GLU A 305 -1.52 -3.37 19.58
N LEU A 306 -0.21 -3.60 19.72
CA LEU A 306 0.52 -4.64 18.98
C LEU A 306 0.42 -6.05 19.60
N THR A 307 -0.02 -6.17 20.86
CA THR A 307 -0.13 -7.47 21.56
C THR A 307 -1.56 -7.98 21.73
N GLN A 308 -2.57 -7.12 21.53
CA GLN A 308 -3.97 -7.55 21.41
C GLN A 308 -4.35 -7.57 19.93
N GLY A 309 -4.34 -8.76 19.32
CA GLY A 309 -4.67 -8.98 17.91
C GLY A 309 -6.03 -8.44 17.48
N ARG A 310 -6.11 -7.14 17.21
CA ARG A 310 -7.19 -6.48 16.49
C ARG A 310 -6.67 -6.12 15.12
N GLY A 311 -7.04 -6.95 14.16
CA GLY A 311 -6.86 -6.68 12.75
C GLY A 311 -7.53 -5.37 12.38
N VAL A 312 -6.72 -4.40 11.96
CA VAL A 312 -7.19 -3.20 11.30
C VAL A 312 -7.55 -3.58 9.86
N GLN A 313 -8.82 -3.96 9.69
CA GLN A 313 -9.55 -3.58 8.48
C GLN A 313 -9.60 -2.06 8.48
N LEU A 314 -8.93 -1.41 7.54
CA LEU A 314 -9.26 -0.06 7.04
C LEU A 314 -8.30 0.25 5.90
N ILE A 315 -8.76 -0.02 4.68
CA ILE A 315 -8.70 0.81 3.46
C ILE A 315 -9.39 -0.04 2.37
N ARG A 316 -10.70 0.13 2.26
CA ARG A 316 -11.49 -0.17 1.06
C ARG A 316 -12.49 0.96 0.86
N GLY A 317 -12.01 2.06 0.30
CA GLY A 317 -12.83 3.04 -0.39
C GLY A 317 -12.87 2.68 -1.86
N LEU A 318 -13.71 1.73 -2.25
CA LEU A 318 -14.15 1.52 -3.63
C LEU A 318 -15.64 1.17 -3.57
N PRO A 319 -16.52 1.88 -4.30
CA PRO A 319 -17.92 1.51 -4.40
C PRO A 319 -18.03 0.22 -5.22
N VAL A 320 -18.50 -0.85 -4.59
CA VAL A 320 -18.97 -2.07 -5.27
C VAL A 320 -20.49 -2.02 -5.23
N GLU A 321 -21.07 -1.24 -6.13
CA GLU A 321 -22.45 -1.39 -6.55
C GLU A 321 -22.45 -1.81 -8.02
N ALA A 322 -22.61 -3.11 -8.25
CA ALA A 322 -23.26 -3.74 -9.39
C ALA A 322 -22.75 -5.18 -9.50
N LEU A 323 -23.67 -6.10 -9.82
CA LEU A 323 -23.52 -7.56 -9.93
C LEU A 323 -23.62 -8.22 -8.54
N THR A 324 -24.77 -8.76 -8.13
CA THR A 324 -25.47 -9.85 -8.82
C THR A 324 -26.97 -9.87 -8.51
N ALA A 325 -27.79 -9.73 -9.55
CA ALA A 325 -29.13 -10.29 -9.61
C ALA A 325 -29.27 -10.90 -11.01
N THR A 326 -29.04 -12.21 -11.09
CA THR A 326 -29.60 -13.15 -12.07
C THR A 326 -29.06 -14.54 -11.77
N GLU A 327 -30.00 -15.49 -11.75
CA GLU A 327 -29.91 -16.94 -11.46
C GLU A 327 -29.98 -17.36 -10.00
#